data_AF-A0A964J6Y5-F1
#
_entry.id   AF-A0A964J6Y5-F1
#
_cell.length_a   1.000
_cell.length_b   1.000
_cell.length_c   1.000
_cell.angle_alpha   90.00
_cell.angle_beta   90.00
_cell.angle_gamma   90.00
#
_symmetry.space_group_name_H-M   'P 1'
#
loop_
_entity.id
_entity.type
_entity.pdbx_description
1 polymer ?
#
loop_
_entity_poly.entity_id
_entity_poly.type
_entity_poly.pdbx_seq_one_letter_code
_entity_poly.pdbx_strand_id
1 'polypeptide(L)'
;MLRCTTRRGWRDRHSAFARSTAHRYVPAAARAGAVPSFARGYLLRAFIPAIPPPRKRTKVVDIFDEVDEELRADRAQALLKQYGGVLIAGAVLIVGATGGWQGWRWWQAKQELVAAEAYLAAQRGAEALSATAAPTDRANAAKSFEQVAAEGPSGYRALARLRAAGLRAQAGDRQGAAALAQVVASDNATDTVLRDYASLMVVQYQLDDGDPAQLQARLGPLLAPDNPWRGLAREAQAVLALRMGQADQARVILRDLAKDVTAPDGVRARANALLGRIDG
;
A
#
# COMPACT_ATOMS: atom_id res chain seq x y z
N MET A 1 -67.23 41.82 9.44
CA MET A 1 -66.91 43.27 9.46
C MET A 1 -65.51 43.46 10.03
N LEU A 2 -64.72 44.40 9.49
CA LEU A 2 -63.32 44.64 9.89
C LEU A 2 -63.19 45.84 10.86
N ARG A 3 -62.18 45.79 11.74
CA ARG A 3 -61.38 46.87 12.37
C ARG A 3 -60.32 46.15 13.24
N CYS A 4 -59.00 46.21 13.10
CA CYS A 4 -58.02 47.18 12.58
C CYS A 4 -57.60 48.29 13.58
N THR A 5 -56.40 48.14 14.17
CA THR A 5 -55.45 49.14 14.74
C THR A 5 -54.20 48.34 15.20
N THR A 6 -53.01 48.40 14.58
CA THR A 6 -51.93 49.43 14.69
C THR A 6 -51.51 49.71 16.15
N ARG A 7 -50.25 49.73 16.62
CA ARG A 7 -48.83 49.90 16.15
C ARG A 7 -47.95 49.11 17.16
N ARG A 8 -46.64 48.81 17.04
CA ARG A 8 -45.43 49.08 16.20
C ARG A 8 -44.58 47.76 16.28
N GLY A 9 -43.39 47.55 15.69
CA GLY A 9 -42.42 48.31 14.89
C GLY A 9 -41.12 47.48 14.76
N TRP A 10 -40.06 48.03 14.13
CA TRP A 10 -38.79 47.36 13.76
C TRP A 10 -38.83 46.46 12.51
N ARG A 11 -38.68 47.13 11.37
CA ARG A 11 -38.08 46.57 10.16
C ARG A 11 -37.03 47.59 9.65
N ASP A 12 -36.05 47.08 8.92
CA ASP A 12 -35.14 47.80 8.02
C ASP A 12 -34.07 48.74 8.61
N ARG A 13 -32.81 48.29 8.45
CA ARG A 13 -31.81 49.08 7.72
C ARG A 13 -30.80 48.19 7.00
N HIS A 14 -30.93 48.12 5.68
CA HIS A 14 -29.89 47.61 4.78
C HIS A 14 -28.74 48.62 4.61
N SER A 15 -27.60 48.11 4.14
CA SER A 15 -26.57 48.77 3.31
C SER A 15 -25.85 50.04 3.80
N ALA A 16 -24.57 49.85 4.14
CA ALA A 16 -23.44 50.76 3.85
C ALA A 16 -22.16 49.90 3.82
N PHE A 17 -21.62 49.48 2.67
CA PHE A 17 -20.82 50.24 1.68
C PHE A 17 -19.40 50.62 2.15
N ALA A 18 -18.44 49.83 1.66
CA ALA A 18 -17.01 50.04 1.42
C ALA A 18 -16.22 51.18 2.12
N ARG A 19 -15.08 50.77 2.72
CA ARG A 19 -13.74 51.41 2.72
C ARG A 19 -12.75 50.33 3.19
N SER A 20 -12.00 49.65 2.33
CA SER A 20 -10.80 50.16 1.65
C SER A 20 -9.89 50.95 2.58
N THR A 21 -8.87 50.29 3.13
CA THR A 21 -7.58 50.91 3.51
C THR A 21 -6.46 49.92 3.20
N ALA A 22 -5.66 50.25 2.18
CA ALA A 22 -4.49 49.47 1.84
C ALA A 22 -3.42 49.63 2.93
N HIS A 23 -2.97 48.53 3.52
CA HIS A 23 -1.71 48.58 4.27
C HIS A 23 -0.55 48.68 3.29
N ARG A 24 0.19 49.77 3.47
CA ARG A 24 1.05 50.41 2.49
C ARG A 24 2.32 49.59 2.24
N TYR A 25 2.63 49.36 0.97
CA TYR A 25 4.00 49.06 0.51
C TYR A 25 4.95 50.13 1.06
N VAL A 26 6.09 49.73 1.63
CA VAL A 26 7.21 50.63 1.97
C VAL A 26 8.43 50.15 1.16
N PRO A 27 9.17 51.04 0.47
CA PRO A 27 10.02 50.64 -0.66
C PRO A 27 11.43 50.19 -0.25
N ALA A 28 12.14 49.66 -1.24
CA ALA A 28 13.50 49.16 -1.13
C ALA A 28 14.56 50.26 -0.95
N ALA A 29 15.56 49.97 -0.11
CA ALA A 29 16.95 50.37 -0.27
C ALA A 29 17.82 49.21 0.27
N ALA A 30 18.24 48.28 -0.57
CA ALA A 30 19.53 48.38 -1.27
C ALA A 30 20.73 48.49 -0.31
N ARG A 31 21.26 47.35 0.13
CA ARG A 31 22.70 47.16 0.38
C ARG A 31 23.10 45.71 0.15
N ALA A 32 24.20 45.53 -0.57
CA ALA A 32 24.71 44.24 -1.01
C ALA A 32 25.21 43.39 0.18
N GLY A 33 24.92 42.09 0.13
CA GLY A 33 25.37 41.08 1.10
C GLY A 33 25.28 39.71 0.46
N ALA A 34 26.37 39.31 -0.20
CA ALA A 34 26.46 38.17 -1.11
C ALA A 34 25.82 36.86 -0.59
N VAL A 35 24.91 36.28 -1.39
CA VAL A 35 24.50 34.88 -1.25
C VAL A 35 25.59 34.01 -1.90
N PRO A 36 26.15 33.00 -1.20
CA PRO A 36 27.11 32.09 -1.81
C PRO A 36 26.41 31.17 -2.83
N SER A 37 26.64 31.44 -4.12
CA SER A 37 26.21 30.58 -5.20
C SER A 37 26.94 29.23 -5.12
N PHE A 38 26.23 28.18 -4.70
CA PHE A 38 26.72 26.79 -4.78
C PHE A 38 26.56 26.21 -6.20
N ALA A 39 26.92 27.00 -7.21
CA ALA A 39 27.35 26.46 -8.49
C ALA A 39 28.71 25.79 -8.29
N ARG A 40 28.71 24.48 -7.98
CA ARG A 40 29.93 23.63 -7.95
C ARG A 40 30.44 23.38 -9.38
N GLY A 41 30.83 24.46 -10.05
CA GLY A 41 31.67 24.41 -11.24
C GLY A 41 33.07 24.00 -10.84
N TYR A 42 33.37 22.70 -10.91
CA TYR A 42 34.75 22.23 -10.91
C TYR A 42 35.42 22.68 -12.21
N LEU A 43 35.93 23.91 -12.21
CA LEU A 43 36.92 24.36 -13.18
C LEU A 43 38.23 23.60 -12.93
N LEU A 44 38.30 22.37 -13.41
CA LEU A 44 39.57 21.77 -13.77
C LEU A 44 40.21 22.70 -14.80
N ARG A 45 41.11 23.55 -14.33
CA ARG A 45 41.99 24.37 -15.16
C ARG A 45 43.02 23.44 -15.79
N ALA A 46 42.55 22.65 -16.74
CA ALA A 46 43.38 21.75 -17.53
C ALA A 46 44.51 22.57 -18.15
N PHE A 47 45.74 22.11 -17.93
CA PHE A 47 46.90 22.59 -18.66
C PHE A 47 46.73 22.11 -20.11
N ILE A 48 46.08 22.92 -20.94
CA ILE A 48 45.95 22.66 -22.38
C ILE A 48 47.29 23.09 -23.00
N PRO A 49 48.17 22.16 -23.41
CA PRO A 49 49.35 22.54 -24.18
C PRO A 49 48.90 23.19 -25.49
N ALA A 50 49.62 24.22 -25.94
CA ALA A 50 49.29 24.91 -27.18
C ALA A 50 49.24 23.92 -28.34
N ILE A 51 48.05 23.75 -28.93
CA ILE A 51 47.86 22.87 -30.10
C ILE A 51 48.66 23.49 -31.25
N PRO A 52 49.67 22.79 -31.82
CA PRO A 52 50.40 23.32 -32.95
C PRO A 52 49.46 23.53 -34.15
N PRO A 53 49.71 24.53 -35.02
CA PRO A 53 48.85 24.77 -36.17
C PRO A 53 48.74 23.50 -37.01
N PRO A 54 47.57 23.22 -37.62
CA PRO A 54 47.39 22.00 -38.38
C PRO A 54 48.36 22.02 -39.56
N ARG A 55 49.45 21.23 -39.43
CA ARG A 55 50.31 20.90 -40.57
C ARG A 55 49.37 20.36 -41.62
N LYS A 56 49.35 20.97 -42.80
CA LYS A 56 48.65 20.43 -43.96
C LYS A 56 49.28 19.08 -44.30
N ARG A 57 48.81 18.01 -43.64
CA ARG A 57 48.89 16.67 -44.19
C ARG A 57 48.16 16.79 -45.52
N THR A 58 48.92 16.65 -46.60
CA THR A 58 48.38 16.16 -47.87
C THR A 58 47.38 15.06 -47.54
N LYS A 59 46.20 15.13 -48.15
CA LYS A 59 45.27 14.00 -48.11
C LYS A 59 45.97 12.82 -48.82
N VAL A 60 46.66 12.01 -48.04
CA VAL A 60 46.82 10.58 -48.29
C VAL A 60 45.70 9.90 -47.50
N VAL A 61 44.50 10.30 -47.89
CA VAL A 61 43.20 9.75 -47.54
C VAL A 61 42.75 9.04 -48.82
N ASP A 62 41.96 7.98 -48.71
CA ASP A 62 41.42 7.21 -49.85
C ASP A 62 42.43 6.27 -50.58
N ILE A 63 43.15 5.39 -49.84
CA ILE A 63 43.69 4.11 -50.38
C ILE A 63 44.08 3.12 -49.26
N PHE A 64 44.79 3.55 -48.21
CA PHE A 64 45.24 2.61 -47.16
C PHE A 64 44.17 2.32 -46.12
N ASP A 65 43.39 3.34 -45.73
CA ASP A 65 42.15 3.11 -44.97
C ASP A 65 41.15 2.31 -45.83
N GLU A 66 41.03 2.59 -47.15
CA GLU A 66 40.18 1.83 -48.08
C GLU A 66 40.48 0.31 -48.03
N VAL A 67 41.77 -0.07 -48.11
CA VAL A 67 42.20 -1.48 -48.14
C VAL A 67 42.11 -2.15 -46.76
N ASP A 68 42.38 -1.45 -45.66
CA ASP A 68 42.15 -1.98 -44.30
C ASP A 68 40.65 -2.10 -43.98
N GLU A 69 39.81 -1.23 -44.54
CA GLU A 69 38.35 -1.29 -44.39
C GLU A 69 37.74 -2.41 -45.25
N GLU A 70 38.24 -2.67 -46.46
CA GLU A 70 37.93 -3.88 -47.25
C GLU A 70 38.32 -5.15 -46.49
N LEU A 71 39.54 -5.23 -45.95
CA LEU A 71 40.00 -6.39 -45.16
C LEU A 71 39.21 -6.60 -43.85
N ARG A 72 38.70 -5.53 -43.24
CA ARG A 72 37.77 -5.61 -42.10
C ARG A 72 36.38 -6.06 -42.53
N ALA A 73 35.86 -5.54 -43.63
CA ALA A 73 34.56 -5.91 -44.19
C ALA A 73 34.55 -7.40 -44.56
N ASP A 74 35.61 -7.93 -45.18
CA ASP A 74 35.73 -9.34 -45.51
C ASP A 74 35.81 -10.25 -44.28
N ARG A 75 36.56 -9.86 -43.24
CA ARG A 75 36.58 -10.60 -41.96
C ARG A 75 35.23 -10.57 -41.26
N ALA A 76 34.54 -9.43 -41.28
CA ALA A 76 33.18 -9.30 -40.76
C ALA A 76 32.19 -10.18 -41.55
N GLN A 77 32.26 -10.18 -42.88
CA GLN A 77 31.45 -11.07 -43.73
C GLN A 77 31.76 -12.55 -43.49
N ALA A 78 33.02 -12.94 -43.31
CA ALA A 78 33.40 -14.32 -43.04
C ALA A 78 32.81 -14.81 -41.70
N LEU A 79 32.94 -13.99 -40.65
CA LEU A 79 32.30 -14.25 -39.36
C LEU A 79 30.76 -14.29 -39.47
N LEU A 80 30.15 -13.40 -40.25
CA LEU A 80 28.70 -13.40 -40.47
C LEU A 80 28.23 -14.63 -41.26
N LYS A 81 29.01 -15.11 -42.23
CA LYS A 81 28.73 -16.34 -42.99
C LYS A 81 28.88 -17.60 -42.11
N GLN A 82 29.84 -17.61 -41.18
CA GLN A 82 30.09 -18.74 -40.28
C GLN A 82 29.11 -18.79 -39.08
N TYR A 83 28.81 -17.64 -38.46
CA TYR A 83 28.01 -17.55 -37.23
C TYR A 83 26.60 -16.97 -37.44
N GLY A 84 26.27 -16.44 -38.62
CA GLY A 84 24.97 -15.82 -38.89
C GLY A 84 23.78 -16.73 -38.63
N GLY A 85 23.88 -18.02 -38.95
CA GLY A 85 22.86 -19.01 -38.60
C GLY A 85 22.65 -19.16 -37.08
N VAL A 86 23.73 -19.11 -36.30
CA VAL A 86 23.68 -19.18 -34.82
C VAL A 86 23.10 -17.88 -34.24
N LEU A 87 23.48 -16.72 -34.78
CA LEU A 87 22.93 -15.42 -34.39
C LEU A 87 21.43 -15.32 -34.67
N ILE A 88 20.98 -15.78 -35.85
CA ILE A 88 19.56 -15.84 -36.22
C ILE A 88 18.81 -16.82 -35.30
N ALA A 89 19.36 -18.02 -35.07
CA ALA A 89 18.74 -18.99 -34.16
C ALA A 89 18.61 -18.44 -32.72
N GLY A 90 19.65 -17.76 -32.21
CA GLY A 90 19.62 -17.07 -30.92
C GLY A 90 18.57 -15.96 -30.86
N ALA A 91 18.48 -15.12 -31.89
CA ALA A 91 17.47 -14.07 -31.99
C ALA A 91 16.03 -14.65 -32.02
N VAL A 92 15.80 -15.70 -32.81
CA VAL A 92 14.49 -16.39 -32.87
C VAL A 92 14.14 -17.01 -31.53
N LEU A 93 15.09 -17.61 -30.82
CA LEU A 93 14.87 -18.18 -29.49
C LEU A 93 14.48 -17.10 -28.48
N ILE A 94 15.19 -15.96 -28.47
CA ILE A 94 14.87 -14.81 -27.60
C ILE A 94 13.47 -14.26 -27.90
N VAL A 95 13.11 -14.09 -29.18
CA VAL A 95 11.78 -13.61 -29.58
C VAL A 95 10.69 -14.62 -29.19
N GLY A 96 10.91 -15.91 -29.40
CA GLY A 96 9.98 -16.98 -29.02
C GLY A 96 9.77 -17.07 -27.50
N ALA A 97 10.85 -17.02 -26.72
CA ALA A 97 10.78 -16.99 -25.25
C ALA A 97 10.04 -15.74 -24.74
N THR A 98 10.35 -14.58 -25.30
CA THR A 98 9.69 -13.31 -24.93
C THR A 98 8.21 -13.32 -25.29
N GLY A 99 7.85 -13.80 -26.49
CA GLY A 99 6.46 -13.93 -26.93
C GLY A 99 5.66 -14.90 -26.08
N GLY A 100 6.24 -16.06 -25.74
CA GLY A 100 5.63 -17.03 -24.84
C GLY A 100 5.40 -16.47 -23.43
N TRP A 101 6.40 -15.79 -22.86
CA TRP A 101 6.28 -15.16 -21.54
C TRP A 101 5.23 -14.04 -21.52
N GLN A 102 5.20 -13.18 -22.54
CA GLN A 102 4.20 -12.11 -22.65
C GLN A 102 2.78 -12.67 -22.85
N GLY A 103 2.62 -13.75 -23.64
CA GLY A 103 1.36 -14.46 -23.79
C GLY A 103 0.85 -15.05 -22.47
N TRP A 104 1.75 -15.68 -21.70
CA TRP A 104 1.44 -16.20 -20.36
C TRP A 104 1.04 -15.09 -19.39
N ARG A 105 1.81 -13.99 -19.34
CA ARG A 105 1.50 -12.82 -18.50
C ARG A 105 0.16 -12.18 -18.84
N TRP A 106 -0.18 -12.09 -20.12
CA TRP A 106 -1.48 -11.57 -20.57
C TRP A 106 -2.64 -12.48 -20.14
N TRP A 107 -2.44 -13.80 -20.18
CA TRP A 107 -3.44 -14.76 -19.69
C TRP A 107 -3.64 -14.66 -18.17
N GLN A 108 -2.55 -14.55 -17.39
CA GLN A 108 -2.62 -14.29 -15.95
C GLN A 108 -3.33 -12.96 -15.64
N ALA A 109 -2.95 -11.87 -16.31
CA ALA A 109 -3.58 -10.56 -16.12
C ALA A 109 -5.08 -10.59 -16.44
N LYS A 110 -5.52 -11.39 -17.42
CA LYS A 110 -6.95 -11.60 -17.70
C LYS A 110 -7.69 -12.31 -16.55
N GLN A 111 -7.08 -13.33 -15.94
CA GLN A 111 -7.67 -14.00 -14.77
C GLN A 111 -7.72 -13.08 -13.55
N GLU A 112 -6.69 -12.25 -13.34
CA GLU A 112 -6.66 -11.24 -12.29
C GLU A 112 -7.76 -10.18 -12.48
N LEU A 113 -8.00 -9.72 -13.71
CA LEU A 113 -9.10 -8.78 -14.02
C LEU A 113 -10.47 -9.36 -13.71
N VAL A 114 -10.75 -10.61 -14.11
CA VAL A 114 -12.04 -11.27 -13.81
C VAL A 114 -12.24 -11.43 -12.30
N ALA A 115 -11.19 -11.81 -11.56
CA ALA A 115 -11.25 -11.92 -10.11
C ALA A 115 -11.38 -10.55 -9.42
N ALA A 116 -10.76 -9.50 -9.96
CA ALA A 116 -10.91 -8.13 -9.47
C ALA A 116 -12.34 -7.62 -9.65
N GLU A 117 -12.96 -7.85 -10.82
CA GLU A 117 -14.35 -7.49 -11.09
C GLU A 117 -15.32 -8.23 -10.15
N ALA A 118 -15.13 -9.54 -9.96
CA ALA A 118 -15.93 -10.34 -9.04
C ALA A 118 -15.76 -9.89 -7.57
N TYR A 119 -14.53 -9.60 -7.13
CA TYR A 119 -14.24 -9.05 -5.81
C TYR A 119 -14.91 -7.69 -5.60
N LEU A 120 -14.83 -6.79 -6.58
CA LEU A 120 -15.46 -5.47 -6.51
C LEU A 120 -16.99 -5.56 -6.55
N ALA A 121 -17.57 -6.52 -7.28
CA ALA A 121 -19.01 -6.77 -7.27
C ALA A 121 -19.47 -7.26 -5.88
N ALA A 122 -18.76 -8.21 -5.28
CA ALA A 122 -19.02 -8.68 -3.92
C ALA A 122 -18.87 -7.54 -2.88
N GLN A 123 -17.86 -6.67 -3.04
CA GLN A 123 -17.65 -5.52 -2.17
C GLN A 123 -18.78 -4.50 -2.26
N ARG A 124 -19.23 -4.12 -3.46
CA ARG A 124 -20.40 -3.24 -3.63
C ARG A 124 -21.67 -3.84 -3.00
N GLY A 125 -21.88 -5.15 -3.15
CA GLY A 125 -22.99 -5.87 -2.52
C GLY A 125 -22.93 -5.81 -0.99
N ALA A 126 -21.73 -5.95 -0.41
CA ALA A 126 -21.53 -5.87 1.04
C ALA A 126 -21.59 -4.42 1.58
N GLU A 127 -21.23 -3.41 0.78
CA GLU A 127 -21.33 -1.98 1.13
C GLU A 127 -22.77 -1.45 1.04
N ALA A 128 -23.61 -2.06 0.18
CA ALA A 128 -25.03 -1.75 0.10
C ALA A 128 -25.84 -2.23 1.33
N LEU A 129 -25.25 -3.08 2.19
CA LEU A 129 -25.87 -3.52 3.44
C LEU A 129 -25.85 -2.39 4.48
N SER A 130 -27.01 -2.06 5.04
CA SER A 130 -27.10 -1.09 6.14
C SER A 130 -26.44 -1.64 7.42
N ALA A 131 -26.14 -0.74 8.36
CA ALA A 131 -25.70 -1.13 9.71
C ALA A 131 -26.71 -2.06 10.41
N THR A 132 -28.01 -1.95 10.07
CA THR A 132 -29.11 -2.76 10.61
C THR A 132 -29.52 -3.94 9.72
N ALA A 133 -28.76 -4.26 8.67
CA ALA A 133 -29.04 -5.40 7.79
C ALA A 133 -29.13 -6.73 8.58
N ALA A 134 -29.91 -7.68 8.08
CA ALA A 134 -30.12 -8.93 8.78
C ALA A 134 -28.84 -9.81 8.75
N PRO A 135 -28.63 -10.69 9.74
CA PRO A 135 -27.53 -11.65 9.71
C PRO A 135 -27.49 -12.51 8.43
N THR A 136 -28.67 -12.85 7.89
CA THR A 136 -28.83 -13.57 6.62
C THR A 136 -28.22 -12.83 5.43
N ASP A 137 -28.35 -11.51 5.39
CA ASP A 137 -27.89 -10.68 4.28
C ASP A 137 -26.36 -10.61 4.28
N ARG A 138 -25.77 -10.46 5.48
CA ARG A 138 -24.32 -10.52 5.69
C ARG A 138 -23.76 -11.91 5.37
N ALA A 139 -24.44 -12.97 5.77
CA ALA A 139 -24.05 -14.34 5.43
C ALA A 139 -24.14 -14.60 3.91
N ASN A 140 -25.12 -14.02 3.21
CA ASN A 140 -25.20 -14.11 1.75
C ASN A 140 -24.11 -13.29 1.06
N ALA A 141 -23.78 -12.09 1.55
CA ALA A 141 -22.64 -11.32 1.05
C ALA A 141 -21.30 -12.05 1.29
N ALA A 142 -21.16 -12.78 2.41
CA ALA A 142 -19.98 -13.61 2.66
C ALA A 142 -19.80 -14.69 1.58
N LYS A 143 -20.89 -15.34 1.12
CA LYS A 143 -20.83 -16.36 0.05
C LYS A 143 -20.27 -15.81 -1.26
N SER A 144 -20.57 -14.56 -1.64
CA SER A 144 -19.98 -13.94 -2.83
C SER A 144 -18.46 -13.81 -2.73
N PHE A 145 -17.93 -13.53 -1.55
CA PHE A 145 -16.48 -13.56 -1.31
C PHE A 145 -15.91 -14.98 -1.21
N GLU A 146 -16.66 -15.95 -0.67
CA GLU A 146 -16.27 -17.36 -0.65
C GLU A 146 -16.14 -17.93 -2.07
N GLN A 147 -16.99 -17.50 -3.02
CA GLN A 147 -16.86 -17.81 -4.46
C GLN A 147 -15.58 -17.24 -5.07
N VAL A 148 -15.30 -15.94 -4.85
CA VAL A 148 -14.03 -15.31 -5.28
C VAL A 148 -12.80 -16.02 -4.66
N ALA A 149 -12.93 -16.53 -3.43
CA ALA A 149 -11.91 -17.31 -2.74
C ALA A 149 -11.77 -18.78 -3.19
N ALA A 150 -12.72 -19.30 -3.97
CA ALA A 150 -12.64 -20.62 -4.59
C ALA A 150 -12.00 -20.52 -5.99
N GLU A 151 -12.43 -19.54 -6.79
CA GLU A 151 -12.11 -19.43 -8.21
C GLU A 151 -10.95 -18.46 -8.51
N GLY A 152 -10.69 -17.50 -7.63
CA GLY A 152 -9.74 -16.41 -7.88
C GLY A 152 -8.24 -16.82 -7.81
N PRO A 153 -7.35 -16.06 -8.49
CA PRO A 153 -5.90 -16.13 -8.30
C PRO A 153 -5.48 -15.90 -6.84
N SER A 154 -4.26 -16.34 -6.49
CA SER A 154 -3.74 -16.34 -5.12
C SER A 154 -3.89 -14.99 -4.39
N GLY A 155 -3.58 -13.87 -5.06
CA GLY A 155 -3.65 -12.52 -4.46
C GLY A 155 -5.05 -12.12 -3.98
N TYR A 156 -6.09 -12.38 -4.78
CA TYR A 156 -7.48 -12.11 -4.38
C TYR A 156 -8.02 -13.13 -3.38
N ARG A 157 -7.50 -14.35 -3.42
CA ARG A 157 -8.00 -15.49 -2.62
C ARG A 157 -7.93 -15.25 -1.13
N ALA A 158 -6.79 -14.78 -0.62
CA ALA A 158 -6.61 -14.48 0.80
C ALA A 158 -7.50 -13.31 1.26
N LEU A 159 -7.53 -12.23 0.48
CA LEU A 159 -8.35 -11.04 0.75
C LEU A 159 -9.84 -11.35 0.78
N ALA A 160 -10.33 -12.14 -0.19
CA ALA A 160 -11.72 -12.58 -0.24
C ALA A 160 -12.10 -13.44 0.97
N ARG A 161 -11.26 -14.39 1.40
CA ARG A 161 -11.49 -15.17 2.63
C ARG A 161 -11.56 -14.30 3.88
N LEU A 162 -10.65 -13.34 4.03
CA LEU A 162 -10.65 -12.41 5.16
C LEU A 162 -11.91 -11.52 5.16
N ARG A 163 -12.37 -11.09 3.98
CA ARG A 163 -13.59 -10.28 3.84
C ARG A 163 -14.86 -11.10 4.13
N ALA A 164 -14.91 -12.35 3.67
CA ALA A 164 -15.94 -13.32 4.02
C ALA A 164 -15.97 -13.60 5.53
N ALA A 165 -14.81 -13.83 6.15
CA ALA A 165 -14.69 -14.04 7.60
C ALA A 165 -15.27 -12.86 8.40
N GLY A 166 -14.94 -11.62 8.02
CA GLY A 166 -15.52 -10.43 8.64
C GLY A 166 -17.04 -10.35 8.50
N LEU A 167 -17.60 -10.75 7.36
CA LEU A 167 -19.06 -10.78 7.14
C LEU A 167 -19.74 -11.91 7.91
N ARG A 168 -19.13 -13.10 8.02
CA ARG A 168 -19.60 -14.19 8.89
C ARG A 168 -19.63 -13.75 10.35
N ALA A 169 -18.57 -13.10 10.84
CA ALA A 169 -18.53 -12.59 12.22
C ALA A 169 -19.63 -11.54 12.48
N GLN A 170 -19.89 -10.65 11.53
CA GLN A 170 -20.99 -9.67 11.62
C GLN A 170 -22.39 -10.32 11.47
N ALA A 171 -22.48 -11.54 10.92
CA ALA A 171 -23.69 -12.37 10.93
C ALA A 171 -23.84 -13.20 12.21
N GLY A 172 -22.93 -13.08 13.19
CA GLY A 172 -22.89 -13.90 14.40
C GLY A 172 -22.20 -15.25 14.24
N ASP A 173 -21.83 -15.65 13.03
CA ASP A 173 -21.10 -16.88 12.72
C ASP A 173 -19.59 -16.71 13.01
N ARG A 174 -19.26 -16.60 14.30
CA ARG A 174 -17.87 -16.46 14.78
C ARG A 174 -17.02 -17.71 14.51
N GLN A 175 -17.60 -18.91 14.56
CA GLN A 175 -16.88 -20.15 14.25
C GLN A 175 -16.52 -20.23 12.76
N GLY A 176 -17.48 -19.95 11.86
CA GLY A 176 -17.21 -19.87 10.42
C GLY A 176 -16.22 -18.76 10.07
N ALA A 177 -16.29 -17.61 10.74
CA ALA A 177 -15.31 -16.54 10.61
C ALA A 177 -13.90 -16.98 11.01
N ALA A 178 -13.76 -17.62 12.17
CA ALA A 178 -12.48 -18.15 12.65
C ALA A 178 -11.94 -19.24 11.71
N ALA A 179 -12.79 -20.12 11.17
CA ALA A 179 -12.38 -21.13 10.20
C ALA A 179 -11.84 -20.51 8.90
N LEU A 180 -12.54 -19.53 8.32
CA LEU A 180 -12.10 -18.82 7.11
C LEU A 180 -10.78 -18.05 7.33
N ALA A 181 -10.63 -17.38 8.48
CA ALA A 181 -9.38 -16.72 8.84
C ALA A 181 -8.24 -17.74 9.09
N GLN A 182 -8.53 -18.88 9.71
CA GLN A 182 -7.54 -19.94 9.94
C GLN A 182 -6.97 -20.49 8.63
N VAL A 183 -7.81 -20.69 7.60
CA VAL A 183 -7.34 -21.12 6.27
C VAL A 183 -6.26 -20.18 5.73
N VAL A 184 -6.46 -18.86 5.84
CA VAL A 184 -5.48 -17.86 5.39
C VAL A 184 -4.24 -17.86 6.28
N ALA A 185 -4.39 -17.93 7.61
CA ALA A 185 -3.26 -17.99 8.54
C ALA A 185 -2.30 -19.17 8.28
N SER A 186 -2.82 -20.32 7.82
CA SER A 186 -2.02 -21.51 7.50
C SER A 186 -1.52 -21.60 6.05
N ASP A 187 -1.96 -20.71 5.14
CA ASP A 187 -1.63 -20.82 3.72
C ASP A 187 -0.23 -20.24 3.41
N ASN A 188 0.80 -21.10 3.38
CA ASN A 188 2.18 -20.70 3.12
C ASN A 188 2.42 -20.00 1.76
N ALA A 189 1.46 -20.01 0.82
CA ALA A 189 1.53 -19.23 -0.41
C ALA A 189 1.02 -17.77 -0.24
N THR A 190 0.44 -17.45 0.92
CA THR A 190 0.01 -16.10 1.30
C THR A 190 1.14 -15.34 2.00
N ASP A 191 1.26 -14.05 1.67
CA ASP A 191 2.20 -13.11 2.28
C ASP A 191 2.12 -13.12 3.81
N THR A 192 3.28 -13.01 4.48
CA THR A 192 3.38 -13.11 5.95
C THR A 192 2.55 -12.06 6.67
N VAL A 193 2.46 -10.82 6.14
CA VAL A 193 1.68 -9.74 6.76
C VAL A 193 0.19 -10.08 6.75
N LEU A 194 -0.31 -10.73 5.69
CA LEU A 194 -1.71 -11.18 5.61
C LEU A 194 -1.97 -12.43 6.48
N ARG A 195 -1.01 -13.34 6.62
CA ARG A 195 -1.12 -14.51 7.51
C ARG A 195 -1.14 -14.12 8.99
N ASP A 196 -0.34 -13.13 9.37
CA ASP A 196 -0.28 -12.59 10.72
C ASP A 196 -1.58 -11.85 11.06
N TYR A 197 -2.09 -11.03 10.13
CA TYR A 197 -3.41 -10.43 10.24
C TYR A 197 -4.52 -11.47 10.40
N ALA A 198 -4.50 -12.54 9.58
CA ALA A 198 -5.45 -13.64 9.68
C ALA A 198 -5.37 -14.34 11.05
N SER A 199 -4.16 -14.54 11.58
CA SER A 199 -3.94 -15.11 12.91
C SER A 199 -4.52 -14.21 14.01
N LEU A 200 -4.36 -12.89 13.92
CA LEU A 200 -5.02 -11.93 14.80
C LEU A 200 -6.55 -11.97 14.69
N MET A 201 -7.11 -12.16 13.48
CA MET A 201 -8.56 -12.31 13.30
C MET A 201 -9.09 -13.59 13.96
N VAL A 202 -8.37 -14.71 13.85
CA VAL A 202 -8.73 -15.95 14.57
C VAL A 202 -8.79 -15.69 16.09
N VAL A 203 -7.80 -14.98 16.65
CA VAL A 203 -7.81 -14.63 18.07
C VAL A 203 -9.03 -13.78 18.42
N GLN A 204 -9.32 -12.72 17.65
CA GLN A 204 -10.46 -11.84 17.93
C GLN A 204 -11.82 -12.55 17.82
N TYR A 205 -12.02 -13.43 16.85
CA TYR A 205 -13.29 -14.18 16.70
C TYR A 205 -13.48 -15.27 17.76
N GLN A 206 -12.39 -15.72 18.40
CA GLN A 206 -12.40 -16.73 19.45
C GLN A 206 -12.14 -16.15 20.85
N LEU A 207 -12.04 -14.82 21.01
CA LEU A 207 -11.53 -14.18 22.22
C LEU A 207 -12.38 -14.48 23.47
N ASP A 208 -13.70 -14.52 23.30
CA ASP A 208 -14.69 -14.73 24.36
C ASP A 208 -14.81 -16.22 24.78
N ASP A 209 -14.64 -17.15 23.83
CA ASP A 209 -15.07 -18.56 23.98
C ASP A 209 -13.94 -19.59 23.80
N GLY A 210 -12.86 -19.25 23.09
CA GLY A 210 -11.76 -20.17 22.77
C GLY A 210 -10.84 -20.48 23.96
N ASP A 211 -9.99 -21.50 23.83
CA ASP A 211 -9.00 -21.86 24.86
C ASP A 211 -7.93 -20.75 25.03
N PRO A 212 -7.82 -20.11 26.22
CA PRO A 212 -6.86 -19.04 26.45
C PRO A 212 -5.41 -19.43 26.16
N ALA A 213 -5.00 -20.69 26.40
CA ALA A 213 -3.63 -21.13 26.14
C ALA A 213 -3.31 -21.13 24.64
N GLN A 214 -4.25 -21.63 23.82
CA GLN A 214 -4.12 -21.60 22.36
C GLN A 214 -4.15 -20.18 21.78
N LEU A 215 -4.99 -19.30 22.33
CA LEU A 215 -5.05 -17.89 21.93
C LEU A 215 -3.75 -17.16 22.27
N GLN A 216 -3.19 -17.39 23.47
CA GLN A 216 -1.93 -16.80 23.90
C GLN A 216 -0.74 -17.32 23.07
N ALA A 217 -0.69 -18.62 22.77
CA ALA A 217 0.32 -19.21 21.89
C ALA A 217 0.27 -18.61 20.47
N ARG A 218 -0.94 -18.39 19.93
CA ARG A 218 -1.15 -17.75 18.62
C ARG A 218 -0.75 -16.28 18.59
N LEU A 219 -0.92 -15.55 19.70
CA LEU A 219 -0.45 -14.16 19.81
C LEU A 219 1.08 -14.06 19.90
N GLY A 220 1.77 -15.09 20.41
CA GLY A 220 3.22 -15.10 20.64
C GLY A 220 4.06 -14.53 19.49
N PRO A 221 3.98 -15.07 18.25
CA PRO A 221 4.71 -14.56 17.09
C PRO A 221 4.38 -13.11 16.72
N LEU A 222 3.13 -12.69 16.96
CA LEU A 222 2.64 -11.35 16.62
C LEU A 222 3.14 -10.27 17.60
N LEU A 223 3.66 -10.66 18.77
CA LEU A 223 4.21 -9.76 19.78
C LEU A 223 5.68 -9.36 19.52
N ALA A 224 6.32 -9.94 18.49
CA ALA A 224 7.69 -9.62 18.12
C ALA A 224 7.85 -8.10 17.81
N PRO A 225 8.96 -7.44 18.21
CA PRO A 225 9.13 -5.99 18.12
C PRO A 225 8.81 -5.39 16.75
N ASP A 226 9.27 -6.06 15.68
CA ASP A 226 9.16 -5.58 14.30
C ASP A 226 7.85 -6.03 13.59
N ASN A 227 6.94 -6.72 14.28
CA ASN A 227 5.68 -7.18 13.68
C ASN A 227 4.72 -6.00 13.49
N PRO A 228 4.20 -5.72 12.27
CA PRO A 228 3.25 -4.63 12.02
C PRO A 228 1.98 -4.70 12.88
N TRP A 229 1.59 -5.89 13.31
CA TRP A 229 0.37 -6.13 14.10
C TRP A 229 0.60 -6.11 15.62
N ARG A 230 1.85 -5.90 16.09
CA ARG A 230 2.25 -5.96 17.50
C ARG A 230 1.36 -5.13 18.42
N GLY A 231 0.98 -3.91 18.03
CA GLY A 231 0.10 -3.06 18.85
C GLY A 231 -1.26 -3.70 19.11
N LEU A 232 -1.88 -4.28 18.09
CA LEU A 232 -3.15 -4.99 18.19
C LEU A 232 -3.01 -6.35 18.89
N ALA A 233 -1.88 -7.03 18.71
CA ALA A 233 -1.57 -8.27 19.43
C ALA A 233 -1.42 -8.04 20.95
N ARG A 234 -0.78 -6.93 21.37
CA ARG A 234 -0.72 -6.50 22.77
C ARG A 234 -2.11 -6.14 23.32
N GLU A 235 -2.93 -5.47 22.52
CA GLU A 235 -4.32 -5.17 22.91
C GLU A 235 -5.13 -6.46 23.15
N ALA A 236 -5.08 -7.40 22.21
CA ALA A 236 -5.72 -8.71 22.35
C ALA A 236 -5.17 -9.52 23.54
N GLN A 237 -3.86 -9.45 23.79
CA GLN A 237 -3.23 -10.08 24.97
C GLN A 237 -3.75 -9.50 26.28
N ALA A 238 -3.95 -8.18 26.36
CA ALA A 238 -4.53 -7.55 27.54
C ALA A 238 -6.00 -7.94 27.76
N VAL A 239 -6.81 -7.98 26.70
CA VAL A 239 -8.22 -8.42 26.81
C VAL A 239 -8.30 -9.90 27.21
N LEU A 240 -7.39 -10.75 26.70
CA LEU A 240 -7.30 -12.14 27.12
C LEU A 240 -6.88 -12.28 28.59
N ALA A 241 -5.96 -11.45 29.07
CA ALA A 241 -5.60 -11.38 30.49
C ALA A 241 -6.79 -10.97 31.38
N LEU A 242 -7.63 -10.02 30.94
CA LEU A 242 -8.88 -9.67 31.65
C LEU A 242 -9.84 -10.86 31.74
N ARG A 243 -10.03 -11.61 30.65
CA ARG A 243 -10.86 -12.82 30.62
C ARG A 243 -10.35 -13.91 31.58
N MET A 244 -9.03 -13.97 31.81
CA MET A 244 -8.40 -14.87 32.79
C MET A 244 -8.38 -14.30 34.23
N GLY A 245 -9.03 -13.16 34.49
CA GLY A 245 -9.03 -12.49 35.81
C GLY A 245 -7.71 -11.79 36.17
N GLN A 246 -6.75 -11.72 35.26
CA GLN A 246 -5.41 -11.17 35.46
C GLN A 246 -5.39 -9.64 35.24
N ALA A 247 -6.20 -8.92 36.02
CA ALA A 247 -6.41 -7.49 35.85
C ALA A 247 -5.12 -6.66 35.94
N ASP A 248 -4.18 -7.02 36.83
CA ASP A 248 -2.91 -6.31 36.97
C ASP A 248 -1.99 -6.49 35.76
N GLN A 249 -1.96 -7.69 35.17
CA GLN A 249 -1.23 -7.92 33.92
C GLN A 249 -1.84 -7.13 32.76
N ALA A 250 -3.17 -7.08 32.67
CA ALA A 250 -3.86 -6.25 31.69
C ALA A 250 -3.55 -4.76 31.89
N ARG A 251 -3.58 -4.24 33.13
CA ARG A 251 -3.20 -2.86 33.45
C ARG A 251 -1.79 -2.53 32.96
N VAL A 252 -0.80 -3.39 33.19
CA VAL A 252 0.59 -3.18 32.73
C VAL A 252 0.64 -3.10 31.20
N ILE A 253 0.08 -4.08 30.50
CA ILE A 253 0.09 -4.13 29.03
C ILE A 253 -0.60 -2.89 28.42
N LEU A 254 -1.76 -2.48 28.96
CA LEU A 254 -2.53 -1.35 28.45
C LEU A 254 -1.85 0.00 28.76
N ARG A 255 -1.21 0.15 29.93
CA ARG A 255 -0.46 1.39 30.27
C ARG A 255 0.76 1.58 29.39
N ASP A 256 1.47 0.50 29.05
CA ASP A 256 2.55 0.55 28.08
C ASP A 256 2.00 0.94 26.71
N LEU A 257 0.95 0.25 26.25
CA LEU A 257 0.36 0.42 24.93
C LEU A 257 -0.23 1.83 24.72
N ALA A 258 -0.79 2.44 25.78
CA ALA A 258 -1.26 3.82 25.77
C ALA A 258 -0.13 4.86 25.58
N LYS A 259 1.10 4.53 26.01
CA LYS A 259 2.30 5.37 25.93
C LYS A 259 3.19 5.05 24.71
N ASP A 260 3.00 3.89 24.09
CA ASP A 260 3.80 3.40 22.97
C ASP A 260 3.52 4.23 21.71
N VAL A 261 4.36 5.23 21.44
CA VAL A 261 4.21 6.14 20.28
C VAL A 261 4.31 5.44 18.92
N THR A 262 4.77 4.18 18.86
CA THR A 262 4.77 3.39 17.62
C THR A 262 3.46 2.63 17.41
N ALA A 263 2.60 2.51 18.43
CA ALA A 263 1.30 1.89 18.30
C ALA A 263 0.29 2.85 17.63
N PRO A 264 -0.61 2.37 16.74
CA PRO A 264 -1.59 3.24 16.07
C PRO A 264 -2.52 3.98 17.04
N ASP A 265 -2.90 5.22 16.71
CA ASP A 265 -3.71 6.10 17.57
C ASP A 265 -4.99 5.42 18.10
N GLY A 266 -5.71 4.69 17.24
CA GLY A 266 -6.92 3.97 17.63
C GLY A 266 -6.67 2.84 18.65
N VAL A 267 -5.50 2.22 18.63
CA VAL A 267 -5.07 1.21 19.62
C VAL A 267 -4.78 1.89 20.96
N ARG A 268 -4.04 3.01 20.96
CA ARG A 268 -3.75 3.78 22.18
C ARG A 268 -5.02 4.35 22.81
N ALA A 269 -5.97 4.81 21.99
CA ALA A 269 -7.27 5.31 22.44
C ALA A 269 -8.10 4.20 23.12
N ARG A 270 -8.19 3.01 22.52
CA ARG A 270 -8.88 1.87 23.14
C ARG A 270 -8.16 1.37 24.39
N ALA A 271 -6.82 1.38 24.42
CA ALA A 271 -6.07 1.01 25.61
C ALA A 271 -6.39 1.91 26.82
N ASN A 272 -6.46 3.23 26.61
CA ASN A 272 -6.91 4.18 27.63
C ASN A 272 -8.38 3.94 28.05
N ALA A 273 -9.27 3.66 27.10
CA ALA A 273 -10.67 3.37 27.39
C ALA A 273 -10.86 2.06 28.20
N LEU A 274 -10.01 1.06 27.97
CA LEU A 274 -9.99 -0.17 28.75
C LEU A 274 -9.43 0.07 30.17
N LEU A 275 -8.34 0.84 30.31
CA LEU A 275 -7.82 1.23 31.63
C LEU A 275 -8.88 1.92 32.50
N GLY A 276 -9.62 2.88 31.93
CA GLY A 276 -10.71 3.56 32.63
C GLY A 276 -11.85 2.66 33.10
N ARG A 277 -11.97 1.43 32.57
CA ARG A 277 -12.94 0.40 33.02
C ARG A 277 -12.35 -0.61 34.01
N ILE A 278 -11.04 -0.60 34.22
CA ILE A 278 -10.32 -1.51 35.13
C ILE A 278 -9.94 -0.79 36.43
N ASP A 279 -9.77 0.54 36.36
CA ASP A 279 -9.36 1.40 37.47
C ASP A 279 -10.53 2.21 38.07
N GLY A 280 -11.77 2.06 37.56
CA GLY A 280 -13.00 2.70 38.03
C GLY A 280 -14.15 1.71 38.22
#